data_AF-F4CNM7-F1
#
_entry.id   AF-F4CNM7-F1
#
_cell.length_a   1.000
_cell.length_b   1.000
_cell.length_c   1.000
_cell.angle_alpha   90.00
_cell.angle_beta   90.00
_cell.angle_gamma   90.00
#
_symmetry.space_group_name_H-M   'P 1'
#
loop_
_entity.id
_entity.type
_entity.pdbx_description
1 polymer ?
#
loop_
_entity_poly.entity_id
_entity_poly.type
_entity_poly.pdbx_seq_one_letter_code
_entity_poly.pdbx_strand_id
1 'polypeptide(L)' 'MSGLRGHSNRVAAGEWADAQIALRDSCAAQDRQAVRVVAAQATDADDCRELLAMLGLKAPGQG' A
#
# COMPACT_ATOMS: atom_id res chain seq x y z
N MET A 1 -40.10 -5.87 12.78
CA MET A 1 -38.80 -5.39 13.30
C MET A 1 -37.71 -5.72 12.29
N SER A 2 -37.60 -4.95 11.19
CA SER A 2 -36.72 -5.31 10.04
C SER A 2 -35.76 -4.19 9.61
N GLY A 3 -35.83 -3.01 10.23
CA GLY A 3 -35.01 -1.84 9.86
C GLY A 3 -33.59 -1.83 10.44
N LEU A 4 -33.39 -2.39 11.64
CA LEU A 4 -32.10 -2.35 12.35
C LEU A 4 -31.01 -3.16 11.63
N ARG A 5 -31.35 -4.33 11.08
CA ARG A 5 -30.38 -5.22 10.40
C ARG A 5 -29.84 -4.60 9.10
N GLY A 6 -30.66 -3.84 8.37
CA GLY A 6 -30.24 -3.16 7.13
C GLY A 6 -29.41 -1.89 7.37
N HIS A 7 -29.50 -1.30 8.56
CA HIS A 7 -28.66 -0.17 8.96
C HIS A 7 -27.28 -0.67 9.41
N SER A 8 -27.22 -1.69 10.26
CA SER A 8 -25.94 -2.29 10.71
C SER A 8 -25.10 -2.83 9.55
N ASN A 9 -25.73 -3.45 8.54
CA ASN A 9 -25.00 -3.94 7.37
C ASN A 9 -24.38 -2.82 6.52
N ARG A 10 -25.05 -1.66 6.44
CA ARG A 10 -24.52 -0.49 5.71
C ARG A 10 -23.39 0.20 6.46
N VAL A 11 -23.48 0.28 7.79
CA VAL A 11 -22.39 0.79 8.63
C VAL A 11 -21.16 -0.11 8.52
N ALA A 12 -21.33 -1.44 8.67
CA ALA A 12 -20.24 -2.39 8.54
C ALA A 12 -19.59 -2.38 7.13
N ALA A 13 -20.38 -2.22 6.07
CA ALA A 13 -19.85 -2.07 4.72
C ALA A 13 -19.04 -0.77 4.53
N GLY A 14 -19.46 0.32 5.18
CA GLY A 14 -18.72 1.58 5.19
C GLY A 14 -17.39 1.48 5.94
N GLU A 15 -17.38 0.86 7.11
CA GLU A 15 -16.16 0.63 7.90
C GLU A 15 -15.17 -0.29 7.17
N TRP A 16 -15.67 -1.33 6.49
CA TRP A 16 -14.80 -2.18 5.66
C TRP A 16 -14.22 -1.43 4.46
N ALA A 17 -15.02 -0.59 3.80
CA ALA A 17 -14.54 0.24 2.70
C ALA A 17 -13.45 1.24 3.15
N ASP A 18 -13.65 1.88 4.31
CA ASP A 18 -12.67 2.78 4.93
C ASP A 18 -11.38 2.03 5.31
N ALA A 19 -11.51 0.86 5.95
CA ALA A 19 -10.37 0.01 6.28
C ALA A 19 -9.56 -0.42 5.06
N GLN A 20 -10.22 -0.69 3.92
CA GLN A 20 -9.53 -1.00 2.68
C GLN A 20 -8.80 0.22 2.08
N ILE A 21 -9.39 1.41 2.18
CA ILE A 21 -8.71 2.65 1.73
C ILE A 21 -7.48 2.89 2.60
N ALA A 22 -7.62 2.82 3.93
CA ALA A 22 -6.52 2.96 4.87
C ALA A 22 -5.42 1.89 4.65
N LEU A 23 -5.80 0.66 4.31
CA LEU A 23 -4.84 -0.39 3.96
C LEU A 23 -4.06 -0.05 2.67
N ARG A 24 -4.74 0.48 1.64
CA ARG A 24 -4.06 0.88 0.39
C ARG A 24 -3.12 2.07 0.60
N ASP A 25 -3.55 3.07 1.38
CA ASP A 25 -2.70 4.22 1.73
C ASP A 25 -1.48 3.80 2.56
N SER A 26 -1.67 2.91 3.54
CA SER A 26 -0.55 2.41 4.36
C SER A 26 0.41 1.54 3.55
N CYS A 27 -0.08 0.70 2.63
CA CYS A 27 0.77 -0.05 1.70
C CYS A 27 1.57 0.90 0.80
N ALA A 28 0.92 1.92 0.21
CA ALA A 28 1.62 2.91 -0.61
C ALA A 28 2.66 3.72 0.17
N ALA A 29 2.41 4.02 1.45
CA ALA A 29 3.38 4.68 2.32
C ALA A 29 4.58 3.78 2.63
N GLN A 30 4.35 2.50 2.90
CA GLN A 30 5.39 1.50 3.13
C GLN A 30 6.25 1.28 1.88
N ASP A 31 5.63 1.15 0.71
CA ASP A 31 6.32 1.03 -0.57
C ASP A 31 7.27 2.21 -0.82
N ARG A 32 6.79 3.44 -0.60
CA ARG A 32 7.62 4.64 -0.73
C ARG A 32 8.79 4.66 0.25
N GLN A 33 8.58 4.17 1.47
CA GLN A 33 9.65 4.08 2.47
C GLN A 33 10.68 3.02 2.08
N ALA A 34 10.24 1.84 1.66
CA ALA A 34 11.11 0.77 1.19
C ALA A 34 11.95 1.24 -0.01
N VAL A 35 11.34 1.95 -0.97
CA VAL A 35 12.07 2.57 -2.09
C VAL A 35 13.20 3.48 -1.61
N ARG A 36 12.94 4.36 -0.64
CA ARG A 36 13.96 5.28 -0.12
C ARG A 36 15.08 4.54 0.62
N VAL A 37 14.75 3.52 1.38
CA VAL A 37 15.74 2.72 2.12
C VAL A 37 16.64 1.96 1.15
N VAL A 38 16.06 1.32 0.14
CA VAL A 38 16.82 0.61 -0.90
C VAL A 38 17.68 1.59 -1.70
N ALA A 39 17.15 2.76 -2.08
CA ALA A 39 17.94 3.80 -2.74
C ALA A 39 19.12 4.32 -1.90
N ALA A 40 18.99 4.35 -0.58
CA ALA A 40 20.05 4.78 0.31
C ALA A 40 21.11 3.70 0.59
N GLN A 41 20.76 2.42 0.43
CA GLN A 41 21.64 1.28 0.73
C GLN A 41 22.22 0.62 -0.52
N ALA A 42 21.61 0.82 -1.68
CA ALA A 42 22.08 0.22 -2.92
C ALA A 42 23.45 0.77 -3.32
N THR A 43 24.26 -0.12 -3.89
CA THR A 43 25.64 0.21 -4.30
C THR A 43 25.66 0.96 -5.64
N ASP A 44 24.73 0.64 -6.53
CA ASP A 44 24.55 1.30 -7.83
C ASP A 44 23.07 1.30 -8.24
N ALA A 45 22.75 1.93 -9.37
CA ALA A 45 21.39 2.01 -9.89
C ALA A 45 20.83 0.66 -10.38
N ASP A 46 21.67 -0.30 -10.80
CA ASP A 46 21.25 -1.65 -11.19
C ASP A 46 20.90 -2.50 -9.97
N ASP A 47 21.79 -2.54 -8.98
CA ASP A 47 21.57 -3.17 -7.67
C ASP A 47 20.29 -2.64 -7.01
N CYS A 48 20.07 -1.33 -7.08
CA CYS A 48 18.85 -0.71 -6.58
C CYS A 48 17.59 -1.22 -7.29
N ARG A 49 17.63 -1.38 -8.63
CA ARG A 49 16.50 -1.93 -9.39
C ARG A 49 16.24 -3.39 -9.05
N GLU A 50 17.28 -4.21 -8.90
CA GLU A 50 17.14 -5.63 -8.53
C GLU A 50 16.52 -5.78 -7.13
N LEU A 51 17.01 -5.01 -6.15
CA LEU A 51 16.47 -5.01 -4.80
C LEU A 51 14.99 -4.57 -4.77
N LEU A 52 14.62 -3.56 -5.54
CA LEU A 52 13.22 -3.13 -5.66
C LEU A 52 12.34 -4.17 -6.36
N ALA A 53 12.85 -4.82 -7.41
CA ALA A 53 12.13 -5.88 -8.12
C ALA A 53 11.85 -7.08 -7.21
N MET A 54 12.79 -7.46 -6.34
CA MET A 54 12.59 -8.52 -5.34
C MET A 54 11.51 -8.18 -4.31
N LEU A 55 11.34 -6.89 -4.00
CA LEU A 55 10.28 -6.39 -3.12
C LEU A 55 8.93 -6.21 -3.85
N GLY A 56 8.88 -6.45 -5.17
CA GLY A 56 7.70 -6.17 -6.00
C GLY A 56 7.44 -4.68 -6.20
N LEU A 57 8.44 -3.83 -5.93
CA LEU A 57 8.35 -2.38 -6.00
C LEU A 57 8.90 -1.86 -7.33
N LYS A 58 8.34 -0.76 -7.82
CA LYS A 58 8.85 -0.05 -9.01
C LYS A 58 9.91 0.97 -8.61
N ALA A 59 10.94 1.09 -9.43
CA ALA A 59 11.94 2.14 -9.25
C ALA A 59 11.32 3.54 -9.45
N PRO A 60 11.66 4.52 -8.61
CA PRO A 60 11.22 5.90 -8.82
C PRO A 60 11.85 6.42 -10.12
N GLY A 61 11.02 6.79 -11.10
CA GLY A 61 11.44 7.15 -12.46
C GLY A 61 11.09 6.11 -13.54
N GLN A 62 10.48 5.00 -13.15
CA GLN A 62 9.89 4.03 -14.07
C GLN A 62 8.42 4.40 -14.33
N GLY A 63 8.21 5.52 -15.03
CA GLY A 63 6.90 6.09 -15.37
C GLY A 63 6.99 7.00 -16.59
#